data_AF-T1BZR4-F1
#
_entry.id   AF-T1BZR4-F1
#
_cell.length_a   1.000
_cell.length_b   1.000
_cell.length_c   1.000
_cell.angle_alpha   90.00
_cell.angle_beta   90.00
_cell.angle_gamma   90.00
#
_symmetry.space_group_name_H-M   'P 1'
#
loop_
_entity.id
_entity.type
_entity.pdbx_description
1 polymer ?
#
loop_
_entity_poly.entity_id
_entity_poly.type
_entity_poly.pdbx_seq_one_letter_code
_entity_poly.pdbx_strand_id
1 'polypeptide(L)'
;WPLWLSREAQPTLRQLEDFARLTHTAIGYFFLPQPPVRWHCRCRTSAPARRALAEPSSDLLDTLYLCQQRQDWYRDHARMHGLPALPFVGSASVQEAPEAVAQRLRETLGLSTEARRQLPTWTDALRQLIAKAEDAGVMVMVSSVVGSNSHRKLDVGEFRGFALADDLRRWSS
;
A
#
# COMPACT_ATOMS: atom_id res chain seq x y z
N TRP A 1 -26.45 18.73 -7.18
CA TRP A 1 -25.08 18.82 -7.74
C TRP A 1 -24.85 20.18 -8.38
N PRO A 2 -25.64 20.66 -9.37
CA PRO A 2 -25.36 21.96 -10.02
C PRO A 2 -25.39 23.15 -9.06
N LEU A 3 -26.37 23.18 -8.14
CA LEU A 3 -26.51 24.21 -7.11
C LEU A 3 -25.37 24.24 -6.08
N TRP A 4 -24.63 23.13 -5.92
CA TRP A 4 -23.45 23.09 -5.05
C TRP A 4 -22.24 23.73 -5.74
N LEU A 5 -22.11 23.50 -7.06
CA LEU A 5 -21.07 24.08 -7.89
C LEU A 5 -21.24 25.60 -8.06
N SER A 6 -22.49 26.08 -8.16
CA SER A 6 -22.80 27.52 -8.17
C SER A 6 -22.81 28.16 -6.78
N ARG A 7 -22.54 27.40 -5.70
CA ARG A 7 -22.55 27.83 -4.29
C ARG A 7 -23.89 28.35 -3.78
N GLU A 8 -24.97 28.05 -4.48
CA GLU A 8 -26.34 28.43 -4.09
C GLU A 8 -26.90 27.53 -2.97
N ALA A 9 -26.35 26.33 -2.81
CA ALA A 9 -26.68 25.43 -1.70
C ALA A 9 -25.43 24.68 -1.22
N GLN A 10 -25.30 24.51 0.10
CA GLN A 10 -24.29 23.62 0.66
C GLN A 10 -24.88 22.21 0.88
N PRO A 11 -24.13 21.15 0.55
CA PRO A 11 -24.55 19.79 0.85
C PRO A 11 -24.66 19.57 2.35
N THR A 12 -25.66 18.81 2.77
CA THR A 12 -25.65 18.21 4.12
C THR A 12 -24.60 17.09 4.17
N LEU A 13 -24.14 16.73 5.38
CA LEU A 13 -23.17 15.62 5.55
C LEU A 13 -23.65 14.33 4.87
N ARG A 14 -24.93 13.99 5.02
CA ARG A 14 -25.52 12.79 4.41
C ARG A 14 -25.54 12.86 2.88
N GLN A 15 -25.85 14.02 2.30
CA GLN A 15 -25.82 14.21 0.85
C GLN A 15 -24.37 14.16 0.31
N LEU A 16 -23.41 14.64 1.09
CA LEU A 16 -21.99 14.54 0.77
C LEU A 16 -21.49 13.10 0.86
N GLU A 17 -21.96 12.31 1.83
CA GLU A 17 -21.70 10.85 1.92
C GLU A 17 -22.26 10.10 0.71
N ASP A 18 -23.48 10.43 0.28
CA ASP A 18 -24.09 9.82 -0.89
C ASP A 18 -23.37 10.22 -2.19
N PHE A 19 -22.95 11.48 -2.30
CA PHE A 19 -22.12 11.98 -3.39
C PHE A 19 -20.77 11.26 -3.43
N ALA A 20 -20.07 11.20 -2.30
CA ALA A 20 -18.78 10.51 -2.13
C ALA A 20 -18.86 9.04 -2.55
N ARG A 21 -19.97 8.38 -2.22
CA ARG A 21 -20.26 6.99 -2.61
C ARG A 21 -20.49 6.85 -4.12
N LEU A 22 -21.22 7.78 -4.73
CA LEU A 22 -21.52 7.78 -6.17
C LEU A 22 -20.29 8.14 -7.02
N THR A 23 -19.47 9.09 -6.57
CA THR A 23 -18.27 9.52 -7.30
C THR A 23 -17.04 8.72 -6.95
N HIS A 24 -17.15 7.73 -6.06
CA HIS A 24 -15.99 6.96 -5.63
C HIS A 24 -14.91 7.94 -5.13
N THR A 25 -15.22 8.75 -4.14
CA THR A 25 -14.28 9.74 -3.59
C THR A 25 -14.34 9.67 -2.08
N ALA A 26 -13.20 9.54 -1.40
CA ALA A 26 -13.19 9.55 0.06
C ALA A 26 -13.86 10.82 0.58
N ILE A 27 -14.81 10.67 1.50
CA ILE A 27 -15.56 11.81 2.04
C ILE A 27 -14.64 12.88 2.67
N GLY A 28 -13.53 12.45 3.27
CA GLY A 28 -12.53 13.35 3.84
C GLY A 28 -11.92 14.32 2.84
N TYR A 29 -11.94 14.01 1.53
CA TYR A 29 -11.34 14.87 0.51
C TYR A 29 -12.11 16.15 0.28
N PHE A 30 -13.43 16.12 0.49
CA PHE A 30 -14.27 17.30 0.35
C PHE A 30 -14.05 18.34 1.46
N PHE A 31 -13.32 17.97 2.51
CA PHE A 31 -12.95 18.86 3.62
C PHE A 31 -11.52 19.38 3.54
N LEU A 32 -10.75 18.95 2.53
CA LEU A 32 -9.41 19.47 2.30
C LEU A 32 -9.48 20.84 1.60
N PRO A 33 -8.65 21.83 2.00
CA PRO A 33 -8.64 23.16 1.39
C PRO A 33 -8.20 23.12 -0.09
N GLN A 34 -7.44 22.10 -0.47
CA GLN A 34 -7.06 21.79 -1.85
C GLN A 34 -7.13 20.27 -2.05
N PRO A 35 -7.45 19.79 -3.26
CA PRO A 35 -7.41 18.36 -3.55
C PRO A 35 -6.00 17.83 -3.22
N PRO A 36 -5.90 16.61 -2.66
CA PRO A 36 -4.60 16.06 -2.32
C PRO A 36 -3.75 15.98 -3.59
N VAL A 37 -2.50 16.44 -3.49
CA VAL A 37 -1.54 16.33 -4.59
C VAL A 37 -1.44 14.85 -4.94
N ARG A 38 -1.79 14.51 -6.19
CA ARG A 38 -1.70 13.14 -6.70
C ARG A 38 -0.22 12.76 -6.75
N TRP A 39 0.28 12.19 -5.67
CA TRP A 39 1.63 11.64 -5.67
C TRP A 39 1.61 10.37 -6.50
N HIS A 40 2.46 10.32 -7.52
CA HIS A 40 2.70 9.09 -8.27
C HIS A 40 3.47 8.15 -7.34
N CYS A 41 2.75 7.36 -6.55
CA CYS A 41 3.37 6.29 -5.81
C CYS A 41 4.09 5.38 -6.80
N ARG A 42 5.37 5.05 -6.53
CA ARG A 42 6.11 3.98 -7.22
C ARG A 42 5.58 2.60 -6.78
N CYS A 43 4.27 2.44 -6.80
CA CYS A 43 3.61 1.18 -6.48
C CYS A 43 3.84 0.23 -7.65
N ARG A 44 4.62 -0.82 -7.42
CA ARG A 44 4.54 -1.99 -8.30
C ARG A 44 3.36 -2.82 -7.83
N THR A 45 2.23 -2.71 -8.53
CA THR A 45 1.05 -3.55 -8.28
C THR A 45 1.25 -4.90 -8.95
N SER A 46 0.76 -5.96 -8.33
CA SER A 46 0.71 -7.31 -8.93
C SER A 46 -0.50 -7.51 -9.85
N ALA A 47 -1.10 -6.42 -10.35
CA ALA A 47 -2.30 -6.46 -11.17
C ALA A 47 -1.98 -7.05 -12.57
N PRO A 48 -2.93 -7.76 -13.22
CA PRO A 48 -2.73 -8.25 -14.58
C PRO A 48 -2.37 -7.09 -15.54
N ALA A 49 -1.38 -7.30 -16.41
CA ALA A 49 -0.84 -6.28 -17.32
C ALA A 49 -1.89 -5.54 -18.16
N ARG A 50 -3.06 -6.18 -18.41
CA ARG A 50 -4.17 -5.59 -19.17
C ARG A 50 -4.95 -4.51 -18.40
N ARG A 51 -4.82 -4.42 -17.07
CA ARG A 51 -5.53 -3.43 -16.22
C ARG A 51 -4.63 -2.29 -15.72
N ALA A 52 -3.31 -2.39 -15.90
CA ALA A 52 -2.36 -1.36 -15.48
C ALA A 52 -2.49 -0.02 -16.25
N LEU A 53 -3.28 0.00 -17.33
CA LEU A 53 -3.55 1.17 -18.17
C LEU A 53 -4.87 1.88 -17.83
N ALA A 54 -5.68 1.36 -16.90
CA ALA A 54 -6.89 2.03 -16.42
C ALA A 54 -6.55 2.95 -15.24
N GLU A 55 -7.23 4.10 -15.13
CA GLU A 55 -7.11 4.96 -13.95
C GLU A 55 -7.42 4.15 -12.67
N PRO A 56 -6.61 4.28 -11.61
CA PRO A 56 -6.81 3.54 -10.37
C PRO A 56 -8.17 3.90 -9.75
N SER A 57 -8.90 2.91 -9.25
CA SER A 57 -10.16 3.15 -8.56
C SER A 57 -9.93 3.98 -7.29
N SER A 58 -10.99 4.62 -6.81
CA SER A 58 -10.97 5.30 -5.52
C SER A 58 -10.62 4.39 -4.36
N ASP A 59 -11.02 3.12 -4.46
CA ASP A 59 -10.84 2.12 -3.42
C ASP A 59 -9.36 1.73 -3.35
N LEU A 60 -8.72 1.64 -4.51
CA LEU A 60 -7.27 1.49 -4.61
C LEU A 60 -6.55 2.72 -4.07
N LEU A 61 -6.98 3.93 -4.47
CA LEU A 61 -6.40 5.18 -3.99
C LEU A 61 -6.50 5.30 -2.46
N ASP A 62 -7.70 5.15 -1.88
CA ASP A 62 -7.94 5.19 -0.43
C ASP A 62 -7.02 4.22 0.31
N THR A 63 -6.86 3.01 -0.23
CA THR A 63 -5.98 1.99 0.36
C THR A 63 -4.51 2.38 0.25
N LEU A 64 -4.08 2.94 -0.88
CA LEU A 64 -2.72 3.45 -1.05
C LEU A 64 -2.41 4.59 -0.07
N TYR A 65 -3.33 5.55 0.10
CA TYR A 65 -3.14 6.65 1.06
C TYR A 65 -3.08 6.16 2.50
N LEU A 66 -3.94 5.20 2.89
CA LEU A 66 -3.85 4.58 4.22
C LEU A 66 -2.50 3.89 4.44
N CYS A 67 -2.03 3.14 3.44
CA CYS A 67 -0.73 2.47 3.52
C CYS A 67 0.43 3.47 3.59
N GLN A 68 0.33 4.61 2.89
CA GLN A 68 1.32 5.69 2.95
C GLN A 68 1.36 6.33 4.34
N GLN A 69 0.21 6.66 4.93
CA GLN A 69 0.14 7.21 6.29
C GLN A 69 0.76 6.27 7.33
N ARG A 70 0.52 4.96 7.19
CA ARG A 70 1.14 3.95 8.08
C ARG A 70 2.64 3.84 7.85
N GLN A 71 3.12 3.95 6.61
CA GLN A 71 4.54 3.99 6.30
C GLN A 71 5.21 5.22 6.91
N ASP A 72 4.58 6.38 6.81
CA ASP A 72 5.09 7.62 7.40
C ASP A 72 5.20 7.51 8.93
N TRP A 73 4.16 6.98 9.59
CA TRP A 73 4.20 6.71 11.03
C TRP A 73 5.30 5.70 11.41
N TYR A 74 5.40 4.58 10.67
CA TYR A 74 6.41 3.55 10.95
C TYR A 74 7.84 4.09 10.76
N ARG A 75 8.05 4.95 9.75
CA ARG A 75 9.32 5.64 9.54
C ARG A 75 9.68 6.54 10.72
N ASP A 76 8.74 7.34 11.20
CA ASP A 76 9.00 8.23 12.33
C ASP A 76 9.25 7.45 13.63
N HIS A 77 8.52 6.36 13.84
CA HIS A 77 8.81 5.40 14.91
C HIS A 77 10.22 4.80 14.78
N ALA A 78 10.59 4.32 13.59
CA ALA A 78 11.92 3.76 13.33
C ALA A 78 13.04 4.78 13.61
N ARG A 79 12.83 6.05 13.24
CA ARG A 79 13.76 7.15 13.53
C ARG A 79 13.89 7.43 15.02
N MET A 80 12.78 7.55 15.74
CA MET A 80 12.77 7.79 17.18
C MET A 80 13.49 6.68 17.96
N HIS A 81 13.39 5.44 17.48
CA HIS A 81 14.02 4.28 18.10
C HIS A 81 15.39 3.92 17.50
N GLY A 82 15.93 4.72 16.57
CA GLY A 82 17.25 4.50 15.99
C GLY A 82 17.39 3.20 15.20
N LEU A 83 16.30 2.70 14.61
CA LEU A 83 16.34 1.48 13.79
C LEU A 83 17.18 1.72 12.52
N PRO A 84 18.07 0.79 12.15
CA PRO A 84 18.93 0.95 10.99
C PRO A 84 18.13 0.86 9.69
N ALA A 85 18.63 1.52 8.64
CA ALA A 85 18.10 1.34 7.29
C ALA A 85 18.27 -0.12 6.83
N LEU A 86 17.30 -0.61 6.07
CA LEU A 86 17.31 -1.98 5.55
C LEU A 86 18.28 -2.08 4.37
N PRO A 87 19.41 -2.81 4.48
CA PRO A 87 20.48 -2.79 3.47
C PRO A 87 20.08 -3.45 2.14
N PHE A 88 19.01 -4.24 2.12
CA PHE A 88 18.51 -4.92 0.93
C PHE A 88 17.49 -4.08 0.14
N VAL A 89 16.97 -2.99 0.71
CA VAL A 89 16.06 -2.08 -0.01
C VAL A 89 16.90 -1.21 -0.95
N GLY A 90 16.61 -1.27 -2.25
CA GLY A 90 17.36 -0.53 -3.28
C GLY A 90 18.74 -1.10 -3.63
N SER A 91 19.10 -2.30 -3.13
CA SER A 91 20.42 -2.91 -3.38
C SER A 91 20.53 -3.67 -4.71
N ALA A 92 19.40 -3.93 -5.37
CA ALA A 92 19.34 -4.69 -6.62
C ALA A 92 19.24 -3.76 -7.85
N SER A 93 19.98 -4.11 -8.89
CA SER A 93 19.97 -3.42 -10.18
C SER A 93 19.12 -4.15 -11.23
N VAL A 94 18.61 -3.42 -12.22
CA VAL A 94 17.78 -3.98 -13.31
C VAL A 94 18.57 -4.95 -14.21
N GLN A 95 19.89 -4.85 -14.21
CA GLN A 95 20.81 -5.68 -14.99
C GLN A 95 21.15 -7.00 -14.27
N GLU A 96 20.80 -7.14 -12.99
CA GLU A 96 21.04 -8.38 -12.25
C GLU A 96 20.03 -9.46 -12.61
N ALA A 97 20.47 -10.72 -12.63
CA ALA A 97 19.60 -11.86 -12.88
C ALA A 97 18.51 -11.95 -11.79
N PRO A 98 17.21 -12.01 -12.16
CA PRO A 98 16.11 -12.09 -11.20
C PRO A 98 16.25 -13.23 -10.18
N GLU A 99 16.81 -14.37 -10.61
CA GLU A 99 17.05 -15.54 -9.78
C GLU A 99 18.07 -15.26 -8.67
N ALA A 100 19.13 -14.52 -8.97
CA ALA A 100 20.16 -14.14 -8.02
C ALA A 100 19.62 -13.12 -6.99
N VAL A 101 18.83 -12.15 -7.44
CA VAL A 101 18.13 -11.20 -6.55
C VAL A 101 17.15 -11.95 -5.63
N ALA A 102 16.36 -12.87 -6.18
CA ALA A 102 15.41 -13.67 -5.42
C ALA A 102 16.12 -14.56 -4.38
N GLN A 103 17.28 -15.12 -4.70
CA GLN A 103 18.07 -15.91 -3.76
C GLN A 103 18.57 -15.07 -2.59
N ARG A 104 19.17 -13.89 -2.86
CA ARG A 104 19.60 -12.96 -1.80
C ARG A 104 18.43 -12.52 -0.91
N LEU A 105 17.26 -12.25 -1.49
CA LEU A 105 16.07 -11.91 -0.71
C LEU A 105 15.60 -13.07 0.16
N ARG A 106 15.63 -14.31 -0.33
CA ARG A 106 15.31 -15.49 0.48
C ARG A 106 16.26 -15.62 1.67
N GLU A 107 17.55 -15.44 1.45
CA GLU A 107 18.55 -15.50 2.51
C GLU A 107 18.37 -14.37 3.53
N THR A 108 18.15 -13.14 3.06
CA THR A 108 17.92 -11.97 3.91
C THR A 108 16.68 -12.12 4.79
N LEU A 109 15.61 -12.67 4.23
CA LEU A 109 14.36 -12.92 4.95
C LEU A 109 14.38 -14.25 5.74
N GLY A 110 15.48 -15.03 5.69
CA GLY A 110 15.55 -16.33 6.35
C GLY A 110 14.48 -17.32 5.87
N LEU A 111 14.12 -17.26 4.59
CA LEU A 111 13.13 -18.15 3.97
C LEU A 111 13.78 -19.49 3.60
N SER A 112 13.53 -20.51 4.40
CA SER A 112 13.97 -21.88 4.12
C SER A 112 12.93 -22.64 3.29
N THR A 113 13.41 -23.33 2.26
CA THR A 113 12.62 -24.27 1.45
C THR A 113 12.13 -25.47 2.27
N GLU A 114 12.92 -25.90 3.25
CA GLU A 114 12.64 -27.00 4.14
C GLU A 114 11.53 -26.60 5.13
N ALA A 115 11.66 -25.44 5.77
CA ALA A 115 10.63 -24.88 6.64
C ALA A 115 9.31 -24.68 5.88
N ARG A 116 9.37 -24.25 4.62
CA ARG A 116 8.19 -24.09 3.76
C ARG A 116 7.47 -25.41 3.45
N ARG A 117 8.22 -26.50 3.24
CA ARG A 117 7.69 -27.85 2.95
C ARG A 117 7.00 -28.48 4.15
N GLN A 118 7.37 -28.10 5.35
CA GLN A 118 6.76 -28.58 6.59
C GLN A 118 5.42 -27.90 6.91
N LEU A 119 5.08 -26.82 6.20
CA LEU A 119 3.82 -26.10 6.43
C LEU A 119 2.67 -26.78 5.68
N PRO A 120 1.60 -27.18 6.39
CA PRO A 120 0.52 -27.98 5.82
C PRO A 120 -0.41 -27.18 4.92
N THR A 121 -0.49 -25.85 5.12
CA THR A 121 -1.40 -24.99 4.37
C THR A 121 -0.71 -23.78 3.75
N TRP A 122 -1.31 -23.27 2.68
CA TRP A 122 -0.91 -21.99 2.08
C TRP A 122 -0.97 -20.84 3.10
N THR A 123 -2.00 -20.81 3.95
CA THR A 123 -2.22 -19.76 4.93
C THR A 123 -1.10 -19.73 5.98
N ASP A 124 -0.66 -20.89 6.47
CA ASP A 124 0.42 -20.95 7.46
C ASP A 124 1.74 -20.44 6.90
N ALA A 125 1.98 -20.67 5.62
CA ALA A 125 3.14 -20.13 4.95
C ALA A 125 3.07 -18.66 4.61
N LEU A 126 1.87 -18.15 4.31
CA LEU A 126 1.69 -16.71 4.21
C LEU A 126 2.00 -16.05 5.56
N ARG A 127 1.50 -16.60 6.67
CA ARG A 127 1.81 -16.10 8.02
C ARG A 127 3.30 -16.16 8.34
N GLN A 128 3.97 -17.26 8.01
CA GLN A 128 5.41 -17.38 8.19
C GLN A 128 6.17 -16.35 7.35
N LEU A 129 5.78 -16.14 6.09
CA LEU A 129 6.39 -15.14 5.22
C LEU A 129 6.21 -13.72 5.78
N ILE A 130 5.01 -13.39 6.28
CA ILE A 130 4.72 -12.11 6.93
C ILE A 130 5.62 -11.92 8.14
N ALA A 131 5.68 -12.90 9.04
CA ALA A 131 6.52 -12.83 10.24
C ALA A 131 8.00 -12.65 9.88
N LYS A 132 8.51 -13.38 8.87
CA LYS A 132 9.88 -13.25 8.40
C LYS A 132 10.20 -11.89 7.76
N ALA A 133 9.22 -11.30 7.07
CA ALA A 133 9.35 -9.95 6.53
C ALA A 133 9.37 -8.90 7.65
N GLU A 134 8.49 -9.05 8.65
CA GLU A 134 8.44 -8.16 9.82
C GLU A 134 9.70 -8.25 10.68
N ASP A 135 10.23 -9.46 10.91
CA ASP A 135 11.52 -9.70 11.58
C ASP A 135 12.69 -8.99 10.85
N ALA A 136 12.60 -8.90 9.52
CA ALA A 136 13.56 -8.18 8.69
C ALA A 136 13.30 -6.66 8.62
N GLY A 137 12.35 -6.13 9.40
CA GLY A 137 11.99 -4.72 9.48
C GLY A 137 11.06 -4.23 8.38
N VAL A 138 10.43 -5.13 7.61
CA VAL A 138 9.44 -4.78 6.59
C VAL A 138 8.06 -4.72 7.23
N MET A 139 7.40 -3.55 7.15
CA MET A 139 5.99 -3.42 7.54
C MET A 139 5.10 -4.14 6.51
N VAL A 140 4.32 -5.12 6.96
CA VAL A 140 3.34 -5.83 6.12
C VAL A 140 1.92 -5.44 6.51
N MET A 141 1.09 -5.15 5.51
CA MET A 141 -0.32 -4.80 5.72
C MET A 141 -1.21 -5.75 4.91
N VAL A 142 -2.14 -6.43 5.59
CA VAL A 142 -3.11 -7.33 4.98
C VAL A 142 -4.52 -6.82 5.27
N SER A 143 -5.32 -6.58 4.23
CA SER A 143 -6.74 -6.24 4.33
C SER A 143 -7.52 -6.86 3.18
N SER A 144 -8.77 -7.23 3.44
CA SER A 144 -9.75 -7.65 2.43
C SER A 144 -10.79 -6.56 2.12
N VAL A 145 -10.72 -5.43 2.82
CA VAL A 145 -11.69 -4.33 2.77
C VAL A 145 -11.00 -2.97 2.72
N VAL A 146 -11.67 -1.97 2.16
CA VAL A 146 -11.15 -0.60 2.06
C VAL A 146 -11.34 0.12 3.39
N GLY A 147 -10.23 0.58 3.98
CA GLY A 147 -10.24 1.24 5.29
C GLY A 147 -10.79 0.33 6.38
N SER A 148 -11.82 0.79 7.10
CA SER A 148 -12.56 0.02 8.11
C SER A 148 -13.95 -0.43 7.64
N ASN A 149 -14.33 -0.16 6.39
CA ASN A 149 -15.67 -0.42 5.91
C ASN A 149 -15.79 -1.83 5.33
N SER A 150 -16.37 -2.76 6.10
CA SER A 150 -16.56 -4.16 5.71
C SER A 150 -17.46 -4.38 4.48
N HIS A 151 -18.24 -3.36 4.09
CA HIS A 151 -19.08 -3.39 2.89
C HIS A 151 -18.34 -2.99 1.61
N ARG A 152 -17.19 -2.32 1.72
CA ARG A 152 -16.31 -1.98 0.59
C ARG A 152 -15.23 -3.04 0.44
N LYS A 153 -15.57 -4.16 -0.21
CA LYS A 153 -14.60 -5.22 -0.50
C LYS A 153 -13.60 -4.76 -1.55
N LEU A 154 -12.32 -5.11 -1.36
CA LEU A 154 -11.30 -4.88 -2.38
C LEU A 154 -11.56 -5.80 -3.59
N ASP A 155 -11.58 -5.22 -4.81
CA ASP A 155 -11.65 -5.99 -6.04
C ASP A 155 -10.33 -6.77 -6.21
N VAL A 156 -10.35 -8.09 -6.12
CA VAL A 156 -9.17 -8.97 -6.28
C VAL A 156 -8.59 -8.88 -7.72
N GLY A 157 -9.38 -8.44 -8.69
CA GLY A 157 -8.93 -8.15 -10.04
C GLY A 157 -8.10 -6.87 -10.16
N GLU A 158 -8.22 -5.96 -9.20
CA GLU A 158 -7.46 -4.70 -9.11
C GLU A 158 -6.38 -4.78 -8.01
N PHE A 159 -6.70 -5.48 -6.91
CA PHE A 159 -5.90 -5.56 -5.70
C PHE A 159 -5.30 -6.96 -5.53
N ARG A 160 -4.03 -7.11 -5.92
CA ARG A 160 -3.24 -8.35 -5.71
C ARG A 160 -2.02 -8.15 -4.81
N GLY A 161 -1.91 -6.97 -4.21
CA GLY A 161 -0.75 -6.54 -3.44
C GLY A 161 0.09 -5.52 -4.19
N PHE A 162 0.80 -4.70 -3.41
CA PHE A 162 1.78 -3.72 -3.89
C PHE A 162 2.90 -3.60 -2.85
N ALA A 163 4.04 -3.07 -3.28
CA ALA A 163 5.14 -2.70 -2.40
C ALA A 163 5.35 -1.19 -2.45
N LEU A 164 5.48 -0.57 -1.28
CA LEU A 164 5.94 0.81 -1.10
C LEU A 164 7.37 0.76 -0.58
N ALA A 165 8.31 1.29 -1.34
CA ALA A 165 9.68 1.48 -0.88
C ALA A 165 9.85 2.96 -0.50
N ASP A 166 10.41 3.20 0.69
CA ASP A 166 10.86 4.52 1.09
C ASP A 166 12.39 4.50 1.12
N ASP A 167 13.00 5.36 0.30
CA ASP A 167 14.42 5.65 0.43
C ASP A 167 14.59 6.54 1.66
N LEU A 168 14.88 5.92 2.81
CA LEU A 168 15.41 6.62 4.00
C LEU A 168 16.59 7.54 3.65
N ARG A 169 17.23 7.31 2.50
CA ARG A 169 18.41 7.99 1.97
C ARG A 169 18.18 9.41 1.45
N ARG A 170 16.95 9.92 1.33
CA ARG A 170 16.70 11.24 0.72
C ARG A 170 16.75 12.43 1.69
N TRP A 171 17.67 12.40 2.65
CA TRP A 171 17.99 13.58 3.48
C TRP A 171 19.51 13.69 3.67
N SER A 172 20.16 14.35 2.71
CA SER A 172 21.46 15.00 2.91
C SER A 172 21.20 16.50 3.07
N SER A 173 21.58 17.02 4.24
CA SER A 173 21.91 18.40 4.62
C SER A 173 21.09 19.55 4.02
#